data_AF-A0A917A6V8-F1
#
_entry.id   AF-A0A917A6V8-F1
#
_cell.length_a   1.000
_cell.length_b   1.000
_cell.length_c   1.000
_cell.angle_alpha   90.00
_cell.angle_beta   90.00
_cell.angle_gamma   90.00
#
_symmetry.space_group_name_H-M   'P 1'
#
loop_
_entity.id
_entity.type
_entity.pdbx_description
1 polymer ?
#
loop_
_entity_poly.entity_id
_entity_poly.type
_entity_poly.pdbx_seq_one_letter_code
_entity_poly.pdbx_strand_id
1 'polypeptide(L)'
;MKSFGEVFKQIRVSHQLSLTQAAGDICSKSMLSRFESGNHDIGAQKLVALLENIHTDIEEFVFLCRSYQVQPNKAIFKQLEQALDVTDTSKLHRLYQ
;
A
#
# COMPACT_ATOMS: atom_id res chain seq x y z
N MET A 1 -6.12 -7.05 -9.41
CA MET A 1 -5.58 -6.31 -8.24
C MET A 1 -6.44 -6.71 -7.07
N LYS A 2 -5.87 -7.18 -5.94
CA LYS A 2 -6.68 -7.44 -4.74
C LYS A 2 -7.28 -6.12 -4.26
N SER A 3 -8.50 -6.14 -3.72
CA SER A 3 -9.06 -4.92 -3.13
C SER A 3 -8.28 -4.54 -1.86
N PHE A 4 -8.29 -3.25 -1.49
CA PHE A 4 -7.67 -2.80 -0.25
C PHE A 4 -8.24 -3.52 0.98
N GLY A 5 -9.55 -3.80 0.98
CA GLY A 5 -10.20 -4.57 2.03
C GLY A 5 -9.70 -6.01 2.13
N GLU A 6 -9.51 -6.69 1.01
CA GLU A 6 -9.00 -8.08 0.99
C GLU A 6 -7.57 -8.17 1.54
N VAL A 7 -6.72 -7.19 1.20
CA VAL A 7 -5.34 -7.14 1.69
C VAL A 7 -5.31 -6.79 3.18
N PHE A 8 -6.13 -5.83 3.61
CA PHE A 8 -6.28 -5.50 5.03
C PHE A 8 -6.68 -6.73 5.84
N LYS A 9 -7.68 -7.49 5.35
CA LYS A 9 -8.10 -8.75 5.99
C LYS A 9 -6.98 -9.77 6.10
N GLN A 10 -6.17 -9.93 5.05
CA GLN A 10 -5.05 -10.87 5.05
C GLN A 10 -4.06 -10.53 6.17
N ILE A 11 -3.69 -9.26 6.29
CA ILE A 11 -2.73 -8.79 7.30
C ILE A 11 -3.32 -8.92 8.70
N ARG A 12 -4.58 -8.48 8.90
CA ARG A 12 -5.26 -8.62 10.19
C ARG A 12 -5.29 -10.07 10.67
N VAL A 13 -5.63 -11.02 9.79
CA VAL A 13 -5.69 -12.44 10.13
C VAL A 13 -4.30 -13.03 10.36
N SER A 14 -3.28 -12.61 9.61
CA SER A 14 -1.90 -13.05 9.86
C SER A 14 -1.33 -12.54 11.18
N HIS A 15 -1.86 -11.44 11.72
CA HIS A 15 -1.55 -10.94 13.07
C HIS A 15 -2.47 -11.52 14.16
N GLN A 16 -3.34 -12.48 13.82
CA GLN A 16 -4.33 -13.09 14.72
C GLN A 16 -5.27 -12.08 15.40
N LEU A 17 -5.53 -10.94 14.77
CA LEU A 17 -6.40 -9.90 15.32
C LEU A 17 -7.86 -10.14 14.95
N SER A 18 -8.76 -10.03 15.93
CA SER A 18 -10.20 -10.07 15.67
C SER A 18 -10.67 -8.79 14.97
N LEU A 19 -11.84 -8.85 14.33
CA LEU A 19 -12.48 -7.65 13.76
C LEU A 19 -12.72 -6.57 14.82
N THR A 20 -13.04 -6.95 16.06
CA THR A 20 -13.28 -5.99 17.15
C THR A 20 -12.00 -5.26 17.54
N GLN A 21 -10.88 -5.98 17.65
CA GLN A 21 -9.58 -5.37 17.95
C GLN A 21 -9.11 -4.45 16.84
N ALA A 22 -9.22 -4.89 15.58
CA ALA A 22 -8.80 -4.08 14.43
C ALA A 22 -9.70 -2.85 14.20
N ALA A 23 -11.00 -2.98 14.46
CA ALA A 23 -11.93 -1.86 14.32
C ALA A 23 -11.71 -0.80 15.42
N GLY A 24 -11.45 -1.23 16.65
CA GLY A 24 -11.31 -0.36 17.81
C GLY A 24 -12.47 0.64 17.89
N ASP A 25 -12.15 1.90 18.14
CA ASP A 25 -13.10 3.01 18.14
C ASP A 25 -13.22 3.71 16.77
N ILE A 26 -12.51 3.22 15.75
CA ILE A 26 -12.44 3.86 14.43
C ILE A 26 -13.70 3.61 13.61
N CYS A 27 -14.25 2.39 13.68
CA CYS A 27 -15.48 2.03 13.01
C CYS A 27 -16.18 0.84 13.68
N SER A 28 -17.40 0.52 13.23
CA SER A 28 -18.08 -0.68 13.73
C SER A 28 -17.50 -1.96 13.12
N LYS A 29 -17.55 -3.07 13.89
CA LYS A 29 -17.22 -4.42 13.41
C LYS A 29 -17.88 -4.75 12.05
N SER A 30 -19.15 -4.37 11.88
CA SER A 30 -19.93 -4.62 10.67
C SER A 30 -19.49 -3.74 9.49
N MET A 31 -18.99 -2.54 9.74
CA MET A 31 -18.40 -1.69 8.71
C MET A 31 -17.05 -2.26 8.26
N LEU A 32 -16.17 -2.61 9.20
CA LEU A 32 -14.88 -3.23 8.90
C LEU A 32 -15.05 -4.53 8.13
N SER A 33 -15.99 -5.39 8.54
CA SER A 33 -16.28 -6.64 7.83
C SER A 33 -16.75 -6.41 6.40
N ARG A 34 -17.56 -5.37 6.15
CA ARG A 34 -18.02 -5.05 4.79
C ARG A 34 -16.89 -4.49 3.93
N PHE A 35 -16.02 -3.69 4.52
CA PHE A 35 -14.80 -3.23 3.86
C PHE A 35 -13.89 -4.40 3.45
N GLU A 36 -13.61 -5.31 4.37
CA GLU A 36 -12.78 -6.48 4.11
C GLU A 36 -13.34 -7.44 3.05
N SER A 37 -14.65 -7.39 2.83
CA SER A 37 -15.35 -8.15 1.78
C SER A 37 -15.55 -7.36 0.48
N GLY A 38 -15.03 -6.13 0.37
CA GLY A 38 -15.17 -5.28 -0.82
C GLY A 38 -16.58 -4.69 -1.01
N ASN A 39 -17.46 -4.79 -0.02
CA ASN A 39 -18.84 -4.30 -0.07
C ASN A 39 -18.97 -2.86 0.47
N HIS A 40 -17.87 -2.26 0.91
CA HIS A 40 -17.85 -0.90 1.43
C HIS A 40 -16.45 -0.29 1.31
N ASP A 41 -16.37 0.97 0.90
CA ASP A 41 -15.10 1.68 0.92
C ASP A 41 -14.84 2.30 2.30
N ILE A 42 -13.55 2.50 2.62
CA ILE A 42 -13.13 3.24 3.80
C ILE A 42 -12.32 4.45 3.34
N GLY A 43 -12.65 5.62 3.87
CA GLY A 43 -11.91 6.85 3.61
C GLY A 43 -10.48 6.78 4.14
N ALA A 44 -9.55 7.45 3.46
CA ALA A 44 -8.10 7.34 3.74
C ALA A 44 -7.72 7.60 5.20
N GLN A 45 -8.30 8.60 5.87
CA GLN A 45 -8.02 8.88 7.28
C GLN A 45 -8.35 7.69 8.20
N LYS A 46 -9.50 7.05 7.98
CA LYS A 46 -9.89 5.86 8.73
C LYS A 46 -9.01 4.66 8.39
N LEU A 47 -8.60 4.53 7.13
CA LEU A 47 -7.69 3.46 6.71
C LEU A 47 -6.36 3.56 7.47
N VAL A 48 -5.76 4.74 7.55
CA VAL A 48 -4.51 4.96 8.31
C VAL A 48 -4.67 4.54 9.76
N ALA A 49 -5.71 5.00 10.45
CA ALA A 49 -5.96 4.62 11.84
C ALA A 49 -6.23 3.11 12.03
N LEU A 50 -6.91 2.47 11.07
CA LEU A 50 -7.13 1.02 11.11
C LEU A 50 -5.84 0.21 10.89
N LEU A 51 -4.92 0.73 10.08
CA LEU A 51 -3.60 0.12 9.87
C LEU A 51 -2.75 0.17 11.15
N GLU A 52 -2.83 1.26 11.92
CA GLU A 52 -2.20 1.36 13.23
C GLU A 52 -2.74 0.30 14.21
N ASN A 53 -4.06 0.08 14.24
CA ASN A 53 -4.68 -0.96 15.07
C ASN A 53 -4.23 -2.39 14.74
N ILE A 54 -3.78 -2.63 13.50
CA ILE A 54 -3.22 -3.92 13.08
C ILE A 54 -1.69 -3.93 13.02
N HIS A 55 -1.04 -2.88 13.52
CA HIS A 55 0.42 -2.75 13.56
C HIS A 55 1.07 -2.86 12.17
N THR A 56 0.50 -2.18 11.19
CA THR A 56 0.98 -2.20 9.81
C THR A 56 1.22 -0.79 9.31
N ASP A 57 2.38 -0.58 8.69
CA ASP A 57 2.70 0.68 8.06
C ASP A 57 2.00 0.83 6.70
N ILE A 58 1.70 2.07 6.30
CA ILE A 58 1.01 2.35 5.03
C ILE A 58 1.85 1.92 3.81
N GLU A 59 3.18 2.03 3.87
CA GLU A 59 4.07 1.61 2.78
C GLU A 59 4.02 0.10 2.59
N GLU A 60 4.09 -0.67 3.69
CA GLU A 60 3.95 -2.12 3.69
C GLU A 60 2.58 -2.54 3.13
N PHE A 61 1.51 -1.91 3.58
CA PHE A 61 0.17 -2.17 3.10
C PHE A 61 0.05 -1.94 1.58
N VAL A 62 0.55 -0.81 1.08
CA VAL A 62 0.53 -0.48 -0.35
C VAL A 62 1.39 -1.45 -1.16
N PHE A 63 2.53 -1.88 -0.63
CA PHE A 63 3.39 -2.87 -1.26
C PHE A 63 2.67 -4.22 -1.44
N LEU A 64 1.95 -4.67 -0.42
CA LEU A 64 1.12 -5.89 -0.48
C LEU A 64 -0.06 -5.75 -1.46
N CYS A 65 -0.70 -4.57 -1.51
CA CYS A 65 -1.77 -4.29 -2.45
C CYS A 65 -1.32 -4.36 -3.92
N ARG A 66 -0.04 -4.09 -4.17
CA ARG A 66 0.57 -4.17 -5.50
C ARG A 66 1.12 -5.56 -5.84
N SER A 67 0.76 -6.60 -5.09
CA SER A 67 1.29 -7.96 -5.28
C SER A 67 2.81 -8.00 -5.22
N TYR A 68 3.41 -7.31 -4.23
CA TYR A 68 4.87 -7.21 -4.05
C TYR A 68 5.59 -6.51 -5.21
N GLN A 69 4.86 -5.83 -6.10
CA GLN A 69 5.49 -4.99 -7.10
C GLN A 69 5.87 -3.64 -6.47
N VAL A 70 7.16 -3.48 -6.17
CA VAL A 70 7.77 -2.16 -6.02
C VAL A 70 7.46 -1.41 -7.30
N GLN A 71 6.91 -0.19 -7.24
CA GLN A 71 6.78 0.64 -8.44
C GLN A 71 8.16 0.74 -9.05
N PRO A 72 8.39 0.08 -10.19
CA PRO A 72 9.54 0.45 -10.93
C PRO A 72 9.02 1.70 -11.60
N ASN A 73 9.57 2.85 -11.26
CA ASN A 73 9.75 3.85 -12.29
C ASN A 73 10.77 3.25 -13.29
N LYS A 74 10.48 2.07 -13.87
CA LYS A 74 11.38 1.22 -14.66
C LYS A 74 11.85 2.02 -15.84
N ALA A 75 10.99 2.88 -16.37
CA ALA A 75 11.36 3.83 -17.39
C ALA A 75 12.45 4.78 -16.90
N ILE A 76 12.24 5.47 -15.77
CA ILE A 76 13.23 6.42 -15.23
C ILE A 76 14.50 5.70 -14.77
N PHE A 77 14.41 4.62 -14.00
CA PHE A 77 15.57 3.87 -13.53
C PHE A 77 16.36 3.23 -14.67
N LYS A 78 15.70 2.66 -15.69
CA LYS A 78 16.38 2.16 -16.89
C LYS A 78 17.02 3.29 -17.69
N GLN A 79 16.37 4.45 -17.78
CA GLN A 79 16.95 5.64 -18.41
C GLN A 79 18.16 6.16 -17.61
N LEU A 80 18.11 6.10 -16.27
CA LEU A 80 19.21 6.47 -15.39
C LEU A 80 20.39 5.51 -15.55
N GLU A 81 20.14 4.20 -15.52
CA GLU A 81 21.16 3.15 -15.72
C GLU A 81 21.82 3.31 -17.10
N GLN A 82 21.03 3.50 -18.16
CA GLN A 82 21.55 3.76 -19.51
C GLN A 82 22.31 5.09 -19.62
N ALA A 83 21.99 6.09 -18.81
CA ALA A 83 22.67 7.38 -18.78
C ALA A 83 23.90 7.40 -17.86
N LEU A 84 24.08 6.40 -16.99
CA LEU A 84 25.24 6.23 -16.13
C LEU A 84 26.27 5.27 -16.73
N ASP A 85 25.82 4.29 -17.51
CA ASP A 85 26.68 3.33 -18.24
C ASP A 85 27.40 3.99 -19.44
N VAL A 86 26.82 5.08 -19.94
CA VAL A 86 27.45 5.97 -20.91
C VAL A 86 27.80 7.23 -20.15
N THR A 87 29.07 7.61 -20.05
CA THR A 87 29.59 8.76 -19.30
C THR A 87 29.14 10.12 -19.90
N ASP A 88 27.85 10.28 -20.17
CA ASP A 88 27.24 11.42 -20.85
C ASP A 88 26.24 12.10 -19.89
N THR A 89 26.81 12.93 -19.03
CA THR A 89 26.12 13.72 -18.00
C THR A 89 25.04 14.66 -18.57
N SER A 90 25.06 14.90 -19.89
CA SER A 90 24.09 15.74 -20.61
C SER A 90 22.67 15.16 -20.59
N LYS A 91 22.52 13.82 -20.54
CA LYS A 91 21.20 13.16 -20.48
C LYS A 91 20.58 13.24 -19.09
N LEU A 92 21.39 13.17 -18.03
CA LEU A 92 20.92 13.30 -16.65
C LEU A 92 20.29 14.68 -16.40
N HIS A 93 20.84 15.74 -16.99
CA HIS A 93 20.32 17.10 -16.79
C HIS A 93 18.95 17.34 -17.43
N ARG A 94 18.57 16.56 -18.46
CA ARG A 94 17.26 16.66 -19.14
C ARG A 94 16.14 15.88 -18.43
N LEU A 95 16.48 14.94 -17.55
CA LEU A 95 15.49 14.12 -16.82
C LEU A 95 14.93 14.81 -15.57
N TYR A 96 15.54 15.91 -15.14
CA TYR A 96 15.19 16.65 -13.92
C TYR A 96 14.43 17.97 -14.16
N GLN A 97 14.17 18.33 -15.43
CA GLN A 97 13.28 19.44 -15.83
C GLN A 97 11.93 18.90 -16.25
#